data_AF-A0A6G1WCW5-F1
#
_entry.id   AF-A0A6G1WCW5-F1
#
_cell.length_a   1.000
_cell.length_b   1.000
_cell.length_c   1.000
_cell.angle_alpha   90.00
_cell.angle_beta   90.00
_cell.angle_gamma   90.00
#
_symmetry.space_group_name_H-M   'P 1'
#
loop_
_entity.id
_entity.type
_entity.pdbx_description
1 polymer ?
#
loop_
_entity_poly.entity_id
_entity_poly.type
_entity_poly.pdbx_seq_one_letter_code
_entity_poly.pdbx_strand_id
1 'polypeptide(L)'
;DLLYMPSALPGLSAHKAAQLLQQTDRLIKTVPEVEHVFGKAGRAETATDPAPLEMFETTIQFKPRDQWRQGMTPEKLVEELDRVVRVPGLTNIWIPPIR
;
A
#
# COMPACT_ATOMS: atom_id res chain seq x y z
N ASP A 1 -2.09 -8.40 -8.53
CA ASP A 1 -1.39 -7.75 -7.40
C ASP A 1 -1.04 -6.32 -7.76
N LEU A 2 -0.80 -5.48 -6.76
CA LEU A 2 -0.35 -4.09 -6.86
C LEU A 2 0.53 -3.79 -5.64
N LEU A 3 1.62 -3.05 -5.84
CA LEU A 3 2.47 -2.60 -4.75
C LEU A 3 2.15 -1.14 -4.41
N TYR A 4 2.00 -0.87 -3.11
CA TYR A 4 1.88 0.46 -2.56
C TYR A 4 3.15 0.80 -1.78
N MET A 5 3.85 1.85 -2.23
CA MET A 5 5.16 2.24 -1.68
C MET A 5 5.18 3.73 -1.33
N PRO A 6 4.47 4.17 -0.27
CA PRO A 6 4.46 5.58 0.06
C PRO A 6 5.80 6.02 0.63
N SER A 7 6.17 7.27 0.32
CA SER A 7 7.32 7.94 0.93
C SER A 7 6.84 8.84 2.05
N ALA A 8 7.45 8.70 3.24
CA ALA A 8 7.22 9.57 4.39
C ALA A 8 8.33 10.60 4.56
N LEU A 9 8.08 11.63 5.38
CA LEU A 9 9.10 12.61 5.76
C LEU A 9 10.17 11.98 6.67
N PRO A 10 11.43 12.46 6.59
CA PRO A 10 12.50 11.95 7.43
C PRO A 10 12.28 12.12 8.92
N GLY A 11 12.84 11.20 9.73
CA GLY A 11 12.80 11.28 11.19
C GLY A 11 11.52 10.73 11.83
N LEU A 12 10.80 9.87 11.12
CA LEU A 12 9.59 9.23 11.61
C LEU A 12 9.93 8.15 12.65
N SER A 13 9.27 8.16 13.82
CA SER A 13 9.50 7.13 14.83
C SER A 13 8.91 5.79 14.41
N ALA A 14 9.52 4.68 14.85
CA ALA A 14 9.03 3.33 14.54
C ALA A 14 7.56 3.12 14.97
N HIS A 15 7.15 3.71 16.10
CA HIS A 15 5.76 3.65 16.55
C HIS A 15 4.82 4.39 15.59
N LYS A 16 5.21 5.59 15.14
CA LYS A 16 4.41 6.35 14.18
C LYS A 16 4.34 5.63 12.82
N ALA A 17 5.43 4.99 12.41
CA ALA A 17 5.48 4.19 11.18
C ALA A 17 4.48 3.04 11.24
N ALA A 18 4.47 2.27 12.34
CA ALA A 18 3.51 1.19 12.53
C ALA A 18 2.05 1.68 12.53
N GLN A 19 1.78 2.84 13.14
CA GLN A 19 0.45 3.45 13.12
C GLN A 19 0.03 3.86 11.70
N LEU A 20 0.93 4.49 10.94
CA LEU A 20 0.66 4.91 9.57
C LEU A 20 0.41 3.71 8.66
N LEU A 21 1.23 2.66 8.77
CA LEU A 21 1.05 1.41 8.05
C LEU A 21 -0.33 0.80 8.33
N GLN A 22 -0.69 0.68 9.61
CA GLN A 22 -1.99 0.12 9.97
C GLN A 22 -3.16 0.98 9.45
N GLN A 23 -3.00 2.30 9.44
CA GLN A 23 -4.00 3.22 8.91
C GLN A 23 -4.15 3.06 7.40
N THR A 24 -3.04 3.03 6.65
CA THR A 24 -3.07 2.84 5.19
C THR A 24 -3.64 1.48 4.83
N ASP A 25 -3.26 0.41 5.53
CA ASP A 25 -3.77 -0.94 5.27
C ASP A 25 -5.28 -1.04 5.46
N ARG A 26 -5.81 -0.42 6.52
CA ARG A 26 -7.26 -0.36 6.75
C ARG A 26 -7.97 0.41 5.65
N LEU A 27 -7.40 1.53 5.20
CA LEU A 27 -7.97 2.33 4.11
C LEU A 27 -7.98 1.54 2.80
N ILE A 28 -6.87 0.90 2.43
CA ILE A 28 -6.78 0.02 1.25
C ILE A 28 -7.85 -1.07 1.33
N LYS A 29 -8.03 -1.69 2.51
CA LYS A 29 -8.98 -2.77 2.71
C LYS A 29 -10.46 -2.35 2.60
N THR A 30 -10.76 -1.05 2.57
CA THR A 30 -12.12 -0.55 2.30
C THR A 30 -12.54 -0.69 0.83
N VAL A 31 -11.59 -0.86 -0.09
CA VAL A 31 -11.88 -1.04 -1.52
C VAL A 31 -12.40 -2.48 -1.75
N PRO A 32 -13.61 -2.67 -2.32
CA PRO A 32 -14.26 -3.98 -2.41
C PRO A 32 -13.46 -5.05 -3.18
N GLU A 33 -12.66 -4.64 -4.15
CA GLU A 33 -11.84 -5.52 -4.99
C GLU A 33 -10.60 -6.05 -4.26
N VAL A 34 -10.27 -5.53 -3.07
CA VAL A 34 -9.09 -5.95 -2.31
C VAL A 34 -9.37 -7.21 -1.49
N GLU A 35 -8.66 -8.28 -1.80
CA GLU A 35 -8.75 -9.57 -1.12
C GLU A 35 -7.80 -9.65 0.08
N HIS A 36 -6.53 -9.30 -0.10
CA HIS A 36 -5.54 -9.27 0.97
C HIS A 36 -4.67 -8.02 0.88
N VAL A 37 -4.25 -7.55 2.04
CA VAL A 37 -3.31 -6.43 2.20
C VAL A 37 -2.23 -6.90 3.14
N PHE A 38 -0.99 -6.86 2.69
CA PHE A 38 0.17 -7.24 3.48
C PHE A 38 1.14 -6.07 3.55
N GLY A 39 0.98 -5.26 4.61
CA GLY A 39 1.84 -4.12 4.89
C GLY A 39 3.14 -4.52 5.61
N LYS A 40 4.26 -3.98 5.12
CA LYS A 40 5.59 -4.04 5.73
C LYS A 40 6.08 -2.61 5.95
N ALA A 41 6.34 -2.24 7.21
CA ALA A 41 7.01 -0.99 7.55
C ALA A 41 8.48 -1.29 7.88
N GLY A 42 9.40 -0.69 7.12
CA GLY A 42 10.83 -0.87 7.33
C GLY A 42 11.38 -2.24 6.92
N ARG A 43 12.47 -2.63 7.59
CA ARG A 43 13.33 -3.78 7.30
C ARG A 43 12.61 -5.12 7.52
N ALA A 44 12.71 -6.05 6.56
CA ALA A 44 12.66 -7.47 6.89
C ALA A 44 14.01 -7.84 7.54
N GLU A 45 14.04 -8.58 8.66
CA GLU A 45 15.26 -9.00 9.40
C GLU A 45 16.23 -9.84 8.54
N THR A 46 16.85 -9.23 7.53
CA THR A 46 17.81 -9.82 6.61
C THR A 46 18.87 -8.79 6.25
N ALA A 47 20.09 -9.26 5.94
CA ALA A 47 21.25 -8.42 5.64
C ALA A 47 21.24 -7.83 4.22
N THR A 48 20.27 -8.19 3.36
CA THR A 48 20.26 -7.86 1.93
C THR A 48 19.31 -6.73 1.52
N ASP A 49 18.52 -6.15 2.43
CA ASP A 49 17.56 -5.09 2.10
C ASP A 49 17.97 -3.76 2.77
N PRO A 50 18.51 -2.76 2.02
CA PRO A 50 18.96 -1.48 2.57
C PRO A 50 17.81 -0.49 2.84
N ALA A 51 16.56 -0.95 2.93
CA ALA A 51 15.39 -0.10 3.14
C ALA A 51 15.42 0.69 4.46
N PRO A 52 15.40 2.04 4.41
CA PRO A 52 15.21 2.87 5.60
C PRO A 52 13.84 2.62 6.23
N LEU A 53 13.68 2.90 7.54
CA LEU A 53 12.38 2.86 8.24
C LEU A 53 11.30 3.76 7.62
N GLU A 54 11.72 4.68 6.76
CA GLU A 54 10.88 5.65 6.04
C GLU A 54 10.21 5.05 4.80
N MET A 55 10.63 3.84 4.39
CA MET A 55 10.06 3.12 3.26
C MET A 55 9.04 2.09 3.73
N PHE A 56 7.79 2.29 3.31
CA PHE A 56 6.71 1.34 3.50
C PHE A 56 6.49 0.57 2.21
N GLU A 57 6.19 -0.70 2.34
CA GLU A 57 5.88 -1.56 1.20
C GLU A 57 4.65 -2.37 1.56
N THR A 58 3.57 -2.19 0.82
CA THR A 58 2.33 -2.93 1.03
C THR A 58 1.96 -3.66 -0.24
N THR A 59 1.88 -4.99 -0.14
CA THR A 59 1.42 -5.84 -1.24
C THR A 59 -0.09 -5.97 -1.17
N ILE A 60 -0.77 -5.59 -2.25
CA ILE A 60 -2.21 -5.62 -2.39
C ILE A 60 -2.57 -6.74 -3.36
N GLN A 61 -3.28 -7.74 -2.85
CA GLN A 61 -3.86 -8.80 -3.66
C GLN A 61 -5.32 -8.43 -3.95
N PHE A 62 -5.67 -8.38 -5.23
CA PHE A 62 -7.04 -8.18 -5.66
C PHE A 62 -7.75 -9.52 -5.80
N LYS A 63 -9.06 -9.49 -5.60
CA LYS A 63 -9.94 -10.61 -5.93
C LYS A 63 -9.82 -11.00 -7.40
N PRO A 64 -10.24 -12.22 -7.77
CA PRO A 64 -10.48 -12.60 -9.16
C PRO A 64 -11.33 -11.55 -9.91
N ARG A 65 -10.98 -11.29 -11.19
CA ARG A 65 -11.57 -10.20 -11.98
C ARG A 65 -13.09 -10.31 -12.19
N ASP A 66 -13.62 -11.53 -12.17
CA ASP A 66 -15.05 -11.85 -12.24
C ASP A 66 -15.83 -11.40 -10.99
N GLN A 67 -15.15 -11.13 -9.88
CA GLN A 67 -15.74 -10.63 -8.64
C GLN A 67 -15.65 -9.10 -8.49
N TRP A 68 -15.10 -8.40 -9.49
CA TRP A 68 -14.98 -6.94 -9.45
C TRP A 68 -16.33 -6.28 -9.73
N ARG A 69 -16.53 -5.07 -9.21
CA ARG A 69 -17.70 -4.26 -9.60
C ARG A 69 -17.71 -4.05 -11.12
N GLN A 70 -18.90 -3.96 -11.70
CA GLN A 70 -19.07 -3.84 -13.15
C GLN A 70 -18.32 -2.63 -13.71
N GLY A 71 -17.55 -2.85 -14.78
CA GLY A 71 -16.79 -1.80 -15.47
C GLY A 71 -15.53 -1.32 -14.73
N MET A 72 -15.09 -2.02 -13.69
CA MET A 72 -13.80 -1.77 -13.04
C MET A 72 -12.64 -2.21 -13.92
N THR A 73 -11.59 -1.39 -13.92
CA THR A 73 -10.32 -1.66 -14.59
C THR A 73 -9.19 -1.46 -13.58
N PRO A 74 -7.99 -2.02 -13.81
CA PRO A 74 -6.84 -1.80 -12.94
C PRO A 74 -6.55 -0.30 -12.69
N GLU A 75 -6.70 0.54 -13.73
CA GLU A 75 -6.47 1.98 -13.66
C GLU A 75 -7.49 2.65 -12.73
N LYS A 76 -8.78 2.31 -12.87
CA LYS A 76 -9.83 2.82 -11.99
C LYS A 76 -9.63 2.40 -10.53
N LEU A 77 -9.13 1.18 -10.30
CA LEU A 77 -8.81 0.72 -8.96
C LEU A 77 -7.65 1.51 -8.35
N VAL A 78 -6.60 1.83 -9.12
CA VAL A 78 -5.51 2.69 -8.67
C VAL A 78 -6.03 4.10 -8.35
N GLU A 79 -6.89 4.67 -9.20
CA GLU A 79 -7.51 5.98 -8.94
C GLU A 79 -8.41 6.00 -7.68
N GLU A 80 -9.16 4.91 -7.45
CA GLU A 80 -9.99 4.77 -6.25
C GLU A 80 -9.14 4.60 -4.99
N LEU A 81 -8.10 3.76 -5.07
CA LEU A 81 -7.12 3.58 -3.99
C LEU A 81 -6.43 4.91 -3.65
N ASP A 82 -5.98 5.68 -4.64
CA ASP A 82 -5.32 6.97 -4.41
C ASP A 82 -6.26 8.02 -3.78
N ARG A 83 -7.55 7.93 -4.08
CA ARG A 83 -8.57 8.79 -3.47
C ARG A 83 -8.85 8.42 -2.02
N VAL A 84 -8.90 7.13 -1.73
CA VAL A 84 -9.22 6.59 -0.40
C VAL A 84 -8.03 6.69 0.55
N VAL A 85 -6.83 6.35 0.08
CA VAL A 85 -5.62 6.31 0.87
C VAL A 85 -4.97 7.69 0.89
N ARG A 86 -5.58 8.62 1.62
CA ARG A 86 -5.05 9.98 1.81
C ARG A 86 -4.66 10.19 3.25
N VAL A 87 -3.37 10.03 3.53
CA VAL A 87 -2.80 10.22 4.85
C VAL A 87 -1.84 11.42 4.82
N PRO A 88 -2.05 12.46 5.65
CA PRO A 88 -1.16 13.61 5.69
C PRO A 88 0.30 13.22 5.95
N GLY A 89 1.21 13.73 5.12
CA GLY A 89 2.65 13.45 5.24
C GLY A 89 3.12 12.16 4.56
N LEU A 90 2.22 11.44 3.87
CA LEU A 90 2.58 10.35 2.96
C LEU A 90 2.32 10.75 1.52
N THR A 91 3.29 10.49 0.65
CA THR A 91 3.12 10.60 -0.80
C THR A 91 2.93 9.21 -1.36
N ASN A 92 1.77 8.94 -1.98
CA ASN A 92 1.44 7.63 -2.52
C ASN A 92 2.24 7.32 -3.79
N ILE A 93 2.73 6.08 -3.89
CA ILE A 93 3.28 5.53 -5.13
C ILE A 93 2.66 4.15 -5.34
N TRP A 94 2.10 3.94 -6.53
CA TRP A 94 1.42 2.71 -6.92
C TRP A 94 2.21 2.06 -8.05
N ILE A 95 2.69 0.83 -7.83
CA ILE A 95 3.54 0.11 -8.78
C ILE A 95 2.82 -1.16 -9.23
N PRO A 96 2.43 -1.27 -10.51
CA PRO A 96 1.96 -2.52 -11.07
C PRO A 96 3.05 -3.60 -11.01
N PRO A 97 2.69 -4.89 -10.82
CA PRO A 97 3.66 -5.97 -10.79
C PRO A 97 4.40 -6.05 -12.13
N ILE A 98 5.71 -6.24 -12.06
CA ILE A 98 6.56 -6.51 -13.23
C ILE A 98 6.17 -7.91 -13.74
N ARG A 99 5.82 -8.00 -15.02
CA ARG A 99 5.37 -9.24 -15.67
C ARG A 99 6.32 -9.62 -16.80
#